data_AF-A0A454JJ00-F1
#
_entry.id   AF-A0A454JJ00-F1
#
_cell.length_a   1.000
_cell.length_b   1.000
_cell.length_c   1.000
_cell.angle_alpha   90.00
_cell.angle_beta   90.00
_cell.angle_gamma   90.00
#
_symmetry.space_group_name_H-M   'P 1'
#
loop_
_entity.id
_entity.type
_entity.pdbx_description
1 polymer ?
#
loop_
_entity_poly.entity_id
_entity_poly.type
_entity_poly.pdbx_seq_one_letter_code
_entity_poly.pdbx_strand_id
1 'polypeptide(L)'
;MKHFLYLNWQSARQALVKILRQPFGSLLTLLMLSIALALPLSLYLTVSSIQEWAGRLTATPQITLFMEQSAEEADLAAVSSTLTKHPRIQSYSFVGKKQALSDLEKRNGLPGLSDGLTDNPLPDAFVVTPKTLEPHELEMLQKELSGLPMVETAQFDARWAKRLYGMVEMGKQLTWFLGAALGIALVLVTHNAVRMQILARRDEIEVAKLIGAPDSFIRRPFMYHAMWQGLLAGLAAWGLTSWLVITANPAIHEFAQLYNEAVQLRGLSPVELLVVLAISALLAMLGARLASDHHLRQIQPR
;
A
#
# COMPACT_ATOMS: atom_id res chain seq x y z
N MET A 1 39.33 11.42 11.26
CA MET A 1 38.03 11.34 10.55
C MET A 1 38.16 11.32 9.02
N LYS A 2 38.95 12.21 8.39
CA LYS A 2 39.11 12.25 6.91
C LYS A 2 39.65 10.94 6.28
N HIS A 3 40.56 10.24 6.96
CA HIS A 3 41.14 8.98 6.47
C HIS A 3 40.15 7.80 6.48
N PHE A 4 39.25 7.75 7.47
CA PHE A 4 38.19 6.74 7.55
C PHE A 4 37.14 6.93 6.43
N LEU A 5 36.74 8.17 6.15
CA LEU A 5 35.83 8.48 5.04
C LEU A 5 36.44 8.13 3.68
N TYR A 6 37.73 8.39 3.49
CA TYR A 6 38.44 8.06 2.25
C TYR A 6 38.50 6.54 1.98
N LEU A 7 38.79 5.74 3.01
CA LEU A 7 38.83 4.27 2.91
C LEU A 7 37.45 3.66 2.62
N ASN A 8 36.39 4.21 3.22
CA ASN A 8 35.01 3.79 2.95
C ASN A 8 34.58 4.16 1.52
N TRP A 9 34.96 5.35 1.04
CA TRP A 9 34.68 5.79 -0.33
C TRP A 9 35.42 4.96 -1.38
N GLN A 10 36.71 4.67 -1.18
CA GLN A 10 37.47 3.81 -2.08
C GLN A 10 36.91 2.39 -2.13
N SER A 11 36.51 1.84 -0.98
CA SER A 11 35.90 0.51 -0.90
C SER A 11 34.55 0.46 -1.63
N ALA A 12 33.72 1.50 -1.46
CA ALA A 12 32.45 1.65 -2.19
C ALA A 12 32.67 1.74 -3.71
N ARG A 13 33.63 2.56 -4.16
CA ARG A 13 33.94 2.71 -5.59
C ARG A 13 34.48 1.43 -6.21
N GLN A 14 35.38 0.73 -5.52
CA GLN A 14 35.94 -0.53 -6.01
C GLN A 14 34.89 -1.63 -6.08
N ALA A 15 33.94 -1.68 -5.13
CA ALA A 15 32.81 -2.61 -5.19
C ALA A 15 31.91 -2.36 -6.42
N LEU A 16 31.64 -1.09 -6.75
CA LEU A 16 30.88 -0.71 -7.95
C LEU A 16 31.59 -1.11 -9.25
N VAL A 17 32.90 -0.84 -9.35
CA VAL A 17 33.72 -1.22 -10.51
C VAL A 17 33.78 -2.73 -10.67
N LYS A 18 33.76 -3.50 -9.58
CA LYS A 18 33.77 -4.96 -9.61
C LYS A 18 32.46 -5.56 -10.10
N ILE A 19 31.32 -4.97 -9.72
CA ILE A 19 29.99 -5.31 -10.29
C ILE A 19 30.01 -5.16 -11.81
N LEU A 20 30.63 -4.09 -12.31
CA LEU A 20 30.78 -3.83 -13.75
C LEU A 20 31.76 -4.79 -14.46
N ARG A 21 32.71 -5.40 -13.74
CA ARG A 21 33.75 -6.28 -14.30
C ARG A 21 33.43 -7.78 -14.27
N GLN A 22 32.45 -8.23 -13.50
CA GLN A 22 31.94 -9.62 -13.50
C GLN A 22 30.44 -9.66 -13.88
N PRO A 23 30.12 -9.42 -15.16
CA PRO A 23 28.77 -9.02 -15.58
C PRO A 23 27.74 -10.12 -15.38
N PHE A 24 28.02 -11.37 -15.77
CA PHE A 24 26.99 -12.42 -15.78
C PHE A 24 26.49 -12.80 -14.38
N GLY A 25 27.39 -13.07 -13.44
CA GLY A 25 27.00 -13.47 -12.08
C GLY A 25 26.32 -12.35 -11.31
N SER A 26 26.86 -11.12 -11.38
CA SER A 26 26.28 -9.97 -10.67
C SER A 26 24.97 -9.50 -11.30
N LEU A 27 24.81 -9.60 -12.62
CA LEU A 27 23.57 -9.24 -13.31
C LEU A 27 22.44 -10.21 -12.97
N LEU A 28 22.72 -11.51 -12.94
CA LEU A 28 21.71 -12.51 -12.57
C LEU A 28 21.22 -12.32 -11.13
N THR A 29 22.14 -12.11 -10.17
CA THR A 29 21.75 -11.78 -8.80
C THR A 29 20.94 -10.50 -8.75
N LEU A 30 21.39 -9.45 -9.44
CA LEU A 30 20.65 -8.18 -9.51
C LEU A 30 19.22 -8.38 -10.03
N LEU A 31 19.04 -9.11 -11.14
CA LEU A 31 17.73 -9.38 -11.72
C LEU A 31 16.84 -10.18 -10.77
N MET A 32 17.36 -11.23 -10.14
CA MET A 32 16.62 -12.02 -9.15
C MET A 32 16.13 -11.14 -7.99
N LEU A 33 17.02 -10.33 -7.40
CA LEU A 33 16.69 -9.42 -6.32
C LEU A 33 15.67 -8.34 -6.78
N SER A 34 15.82 -7.82 -8.00
CA SER A 34 14.93 -6.80 -8.56
C SER A 34 13.52 -7.35 -8.79
N ILE A 35 13.38 -8.55 -9.35
CA ILE A 35 12.09 -9.19 -9.58
C ILE A 35 11.42 -9.53 -8.24
N ALA A 36 12.18 -10.05 -7.28
CA ALA A 36 11.68 -10.35 -5.94
C ALA A 36 11.13 -9.10 -5.22
N LEU A 37 11.70 -7.92 -5.47
CA LEU A 37 11.21 -6.65 -4.93
C LEU A 37 10.08 -6.04 -5.77
N ALA A 38 10.11 -6.20 -7.09
CA ALA A 38 9.14 -5.62 -8.01
C ALA A 38 7.73 -6.21 -7.84
N LEU A 39 7.62 -7.51 -7.52
CA LEU A 39 6.35 -8.20 -7.30
C LEU A 39 5.51 -7.65 -6.12
N PRO A 40 6.02 -7.60 -4.88
CA PRO A 40 5.25 -7.04 -3.77
C PRO A 40 5.03 -5.53 -3.95
N LEU A 41 5.97 -4.84 -4.61
CA LEU A 41 5.87 -3.41 -4.90
C LEU A 41 4.78 -3.10 -5.94
N SER A 42 4.64 -3.92 -6.99
CA SER A 42 3.56 -3.75 -7.97
C SER A 42 2.20 -4.04 -7.35
N LEU A 43 2.09 -5.09 -6.53
CA LEU A 43 0.85 -5.38 -5.81
C LEU A 43 0.48 -4.24 -4.85
N TYR A 44 1.46 -3.71 -4.10
CA TYR A 44 1.27 -2.55 -3.24
C TYR A 44 0.70 -1.35 -4.01
N LEU A 45 1.26 -1.03 -5.17
CA LEU A 45 0.79 0.07 -6.01
C LEU A 45 -0.63 -0.17 -6.52
N THR A 46 -0.95 -1.39 -6.95
CA THR A 46 -2.30 -1.74 -7.39
C THR A 46 -3.32 -1.59 -6.25
N VAL A 47 -3.05 -2.19 -5.08
CA VAL A 47 -3.96 -2.14 -3.92
C VAL A 47 -4.17 -0.71 -3.45
N SER A 48 -3.11 0.08 -3.36
CA SER A 48 -3.20 1.48 -2.93
C SER A 48 -3.88 2.38 -3.96
N SER A 49 -3.70 2.12 -5.27
CA SER A 49 -4.46 2.81 -6.32
C SER A 49 -5.95 2.50 -6.23
N ILE A 50 -6.31 1.22 -6.04
CA ILE A 50 -7.71 0.81 -5.84
C ILE A 50 -8.29 1.47 -4.59
N GLN A 51 -7.54 1.54 -3.49
CA GLN A 51 -7.99 2.21 -2.27
C GLN A 51 -8.24 3.71 -2.50
N GLU A 52 -7.36 4.39 -3.22
CA GLU A 52 -7.52 5.80 -3.57
C GLU A 52 -8.74 6.02 -4.47
N TRP A 53 -8.93 5.18 -5.48
CA TRP A 53 -10.11 5.25 -6.34
C TRP A 53 -11.40 4.92 -5.59
N ALA A 54 -11.39 3.90 -4.73
CA ALA A 54 -12.53 3.56 -3.89
C ALA A 54 -12.94 4.76 -3.03
N GLY A 55 -11.96 5.51 -2.52
CA GLY A 55 -12.20 6.78 -1.80
C GLY A 55 -12.74 7.91 -2.67
N ARG A 56 -12.52 7.89 -4.00
CA ARG A 56 -12.98 8.93 -4.96
C ARG A 56 -14.35 8.62 -5.59
N LEU A 57 -14.57 7.37 -6.01
CA LEU A 57 -15.84 6.85 -6.56
C LEU A 57 -16.97 6.96 -5.54
N THR A 58 -16.65 6.73 -4.27
CA THR A 58 -17.53 7.05 -3.15
C THR A 58 -17.38 8.53 -2.86
N ALA A 59 -18.20 9.40 -3.46
CA ALA A 59 -18.38 10.76 -2.95
C ALA A 59 -19.00 10.67 -1.54
N THR A 60 -18.17 10.34 -0.55
CA THR A 60 -18.47 10.03 0.85
C THR A 60 -19.47 8.87 1.08
N PRO A 61 -19.12 7.85 1.91
CA PRO A 61 -20.07 6.81 2.32
C PRO A 61 -21.25 7.45 3.06
N GLN A 62 -22.39 7.62 2.39
CA GLN A 62 -23.55 8.27 2.98
C GLN A 62 -24.40 7.28 3.78
N ILE A 63 -24.81 7.69 4.98
CA ILE A 63 -25.78 6.97 5.79
C ILE A 63 -27.12 7.68 5.63
N THR A 64 -28.12 6.99 5.07
CA THR A 64 -29.47 7.53 4.93
C THR A 64 -30.30 7.10 6.13
N LEU A 65 -30.73 8.08 6.93
CA LEU A 65 -31.63 7.88 8.06
C LEU A 65 -33.05 8.11 7.55
N PHE A 66 -33.84 7.04 7.44
CA PHE A 66 -35.27 7.13 7.14
C PHE A 66 -36.03 7.37 8.44
N MET A 67 -36.83 8.43 8.46
CA MET A 67 -37.69 8.79 9.59
C MET A 67 -38.98 7.97 9.55
N GLU A 68 -39.60 7.76 10.71
CA GLU A 68 -40.95 7.21 10.76
C GLU A 68 -41.96 8.15 10.07
N GLN A 69 -43.00 7.60 9.43
CA GLN A 69 -44.02 8.42 8.75
C GLN A 69 -44.82 9.33 9.69
N SER A 70 -44.84 9.03 10.99
CA SER A 70 -45.47 9.83 12.04
C SER A 70 -44.59 10.93 12.61
N ALA A 71 -43.34 11.08 12.14
CA ALA A 71 -42.42 12.09 12.67
C ALA A 71 -42.94 13.51 12.40
N GLU A 72 -42.98 14.34 13.45
CA GLU A 72 -43.37 15.75 13.35
C GLU A 72 -42.15 16.64 13.09
N GLU A 73 -42.39 17.92 12.73
CA GLU A 73 -41.31 18.89 12.52
C GLU A 73 -40.40 19.05 13.75
N ALA A 74 -40.94 18.86 14.96
CA ALA A 74 -40.20 18.89 16.21
C ALA A 74 -39.19 17.72 16.31
N ASP A 75 -39.56 16.53 15.84
CA ASP A 75 -38.69 15.34 15.84
C ASP A 75 -37.58 15.48 14.80
N LEU A 76 -37.91 15.99 13.61
CA LEU A 76 -36.94 16.33 12.58
C LEU A 76 -35.91 17.36 13.08
N ALA A 77 -36.36 18.37 13.83
CA ALA A 77 -35.48 19.37 14.44
C ALA A 77 -34.56 18.77 15.53
N ALA A 78 -35.08 17.84 16.34
CA ALA A 78 -34.31 17.15 17.37
C ALA A 78 -33.20 16.27 16.76
N VAL A 79 -33.52 15.51 15.71
CA VAL A 79 -32.54 14.70 14.96
C VAL A 79 -31.50 15.62 14.30
N SER A 80 -31.93 16.68 13.62
CA SER A 80 -31.04 17.67 12.98
C SER A 80 -30.04 18.31 13.97
N SER A 81 -30.50 18.69 15.16
CA SER A 81 -29.63 19.22 16.24
C SER A 81 -28.60 18.18 16.71
N THR A 82 -29.00 16.91 16.81
CA THR A 82 -28.11 15.81 17.22
C THR A 82 -27.03 15.56 16.18
N LEU A 83 -27.42 15.51 14.89
CA LEU A 83 -26.49 15.33 13.77
C LEU A 83 -25.47 16.47 13.69
N THR A 84 -25.92 17.72 13.92
CA THR A 84 -25.04 18.91 13.91
C THR A 84 -23.94 18.85 14.98
N LYS A 85 -24.26 18.32 16.16
CA LYS A 85 -23.32 18.25 17.29
C LYS A 85 -22.41 17.02 17.25
N HIS A 86 -22.66 16.10 16.31
CA HIS A 86 -21.97 14.82 16.32
C HIS A 86 -20.52 14.94 15.82
N PRO A 87 -19.51 14.52 16.59
CA PRO A 87 -18.11 14.74 16.25
C PRO A 87 -17.66 13.99 14.98
N ARG A 88 -18.32 12.88 14.65
CA ARG A 88 -17.97 12.02 13.49
C ARG A 88 -18.72 12.37 12.20
N ILE A 89 -19.63 13.34 12.22
CA ILE A 89 -20.39 13.78 11.03
C ILE A 89 -19.71 14.98 10.41
N GLN A 90 -19.50 14.94 9.09
CA GLN A 90 -18.92 16.04 8.31
C GLN A 90 -20.01 17.01 7.84
N SER A 91 -21.11 16.48 7.31
CA SER A 91 -22.27 17.24 6.87
C SER A 91 -23.51 16.35 6.83
N TYR A 92 -24.70 16.96 6.76
CA TYR A 92 -25.95 16.24 6.52
C TYR A 92 -26.86 17.06 5.61
N SER A 93 -27.72 16.38 4.85
CA SER A 93 -28.74 16.99 4.01
C SER A 93 -30.10 16.38 4.34
N PHE A 94 -31.11 17.24 4.54
CA PHE A 94 -32.50 16.79 4.64
C PHE A 94 -33.08 16.59 3.24
N VAL A 95 -33.71 15.45 3.02
CA VAL A 95 -34.43 15.13 1.78
C VAL A 95 -35.87 14.83 2.16
N GLY A 96 -36.75 15.78 1.85
CA GLY A 96 -38.18 15.60 2.11
C GLY A 96 -38.81 14.60 1.14
N LYS A 97 -39.92 13.99 1.55
CA LYS A 97 -40.69 12.99 0.79
C LYS A 97 -40.96 13.37 -0.66
N LYS A 98 -41.32 14.64 -0.92
CA LYS A 98 -41.57 15.16 -2.29
C LYS A 98 -40.30 15.19 -3.15
N GLN A 99 -39.17 15.56 -2.55
CA GLN A 99 -37.90 15.63 -3.24
C GLN A 99 -37.35 14.23 -3.51
N ALA A 100 -37.47 13.31 -2.54
CA ALA A 100 -37.09 11.92 -2.69
C ALA A 100 -37.80 11.25 -3.88
N LEU A 101 -39.10 11.52 -4.05
CA LEU A 101 -39.88 11.00 -5.18
C LEU A 101 -39.40 11.54 -6.52
N SER A 102 -39.17 12.86 -6.61
CA SER A 102 -38.66 13.49 -7.84
C SER A 102 -37.27 13.00 -8.24
N ASP A 103 -36.38 12.79 -7.27
CA ASP A 103 -35.03 12.29 -7.53
C ASP A 103 -35.06 10.81 -7.98
N LEU A 104 -36.01 10.02 -7.46
CA LEU A 104 -36.22 8.63 -7.86
C LEU A 104 -36.76 8.52 -9.30
N GLU A 105 -37.71 9.37 -9.69
CA GLU A 105 -38.23 9.42 -11.07
C GLU A 105 -37.13 9.76 -12.07
N LYS A 106 -36.28 10.76 -11.75
CA LYS A 106 -35.16 11.17 -12.61
C LYS A 106 -34.09 10.08 -12.75
N ARG A 107 -33.73 9.41 -11.64
CA ARG A 107 -32.70 8.36 -11.67
C ARG A 107 -33.12 7.11 -12.44
N ASN A 108 -34.40 6.74 -12.38
CA ASN A 108 -34.89 5.53 -13.03
C ASN A 108 -35.50 5.78 -14.42
N GLY A 109 -35.55 7.03 -14.88
CA GLY A 109 -36.16 7.37 -16.15
C GLY A 109 -37.67 7.05 -16.19
N LEU A 110 -38.34 7.18 -15.05
CA LEU A 110 -39.78 6.91 -14.88
C LEU A 110 -40.55 8.21 -14.59
N PRO A 111 -40.66 9.14 -15.56
CA PRO A 111 -41.43 10.36 -15.36
C PRO A 111 -42.92 10.04 -15.18
N GLY A 112 -43.57 10.64 -14.17
CA GLY A 112 -45.01 10.47 -13.90
C GLY A 112 -45.37 9.31 -12.96
N LEU A 113 -44.39 8.71 -12.26
CA LEU A 113 -44.63 7.67 -11.24
C LEU A 113 -45.51 8.21 -10.11
N SER A 114 -45.35 9.50 -9.79
CA SER A 114 -46.13 10.26 -8.82
C SER A 114 -47.61 10.40 -9.18
N ASP A 115 -47.98 10.45 -10.47
CA ASP A 115 -49.37 10.62 -10.92
C ASP A 115 -50.23 9.36 -10.70
N GLY A 116 -49.59 8.19 -10.59
CA GLY A 116 -50.25 6.90 -10.33
C GLY A 116 -50.37 6.52 -8.85
N LEU A 117 -49.83 7.34 -7.93
CA LEU A 117 -49.80 7.08 -6.49
C LEU A 117 -50.83 7.95 -5.78
N THR A 118 -51.75 7.33 -5.03
CA THR A 118 -52.78 8.04 -4.24
C THR A 118 -52.18 8.82 -3.07
N ASP A 119 -51.05 8.36 -2.52
CA ASP A 119 -50.25 9.01 -1.49
C ASP A 119 -48.76 8.70 -1.68
N ASN A 120 -47.87 9.58 -1.21
CA ASN A 120 -46.43 9.38 -1.32
C ASN A 120 -45.94 8.34 -0.30
N PRO A 121 -45.47 7.15 -0.73
CA PRO A 121 -45.03 6.11 0.19
C PRO A 121 -43.63 6.34 0.77
N LEU A 122 -42.91 7.38 0.33
CA LEU A 122 -41.54 7.64 0.77
C LEU A 122 -41.51 8.46 2.06
N PRO A 123 -40.78 8.00 3.10
CA PRO A 123 -40.56 8.79 4.31
C PRO A 123 -39.58 9.94 4.06
N ASP A 124 -39.58 10.91 4.98
CA ASP A 124 -38.54 11.93 5.04
C ASP A 124 -37.21 11.28 5.46
N ALA A 125 -36.09 11.77 4.91
CA ALA A 125 -34.78 11.18 5.15
C ALA A 125 -33.68 12.21 5.41
N PHE A 126 -32.73 11.87 6.28
CA PHE A 126 -31.48 12.60 6.43
C PHE A 126 -30.35 11.81 5.78
N VAL A 127 -29.68 12.42 4.80
CA VAL A 127 -28.47 11.87 4.18
C VAL A 127 -27.27 12.42 4.94
N VAL A 128 -26.62 11.56 5.72
CA VAL A 128 -25.51 11.90 6.60
C VAL A 128 -24.19 11.51 5.96
N THR A 129 -23.28 12.47 5.90
CA THR A 129 -21.92 12.29 5.41
C THR A 129 -20.94 12.20 6.59
N PRO A 130 -20.31 11.03 6.83
CA PRO A 130 -19.35 10.83 7.90
C PRO A 130 -17.97 11.40 7.55
N LYS A 131 -17.19 11.77 8.57
CA LYS A 131 -15.79 12.24 8.41
C LYS A 131 -14.80 11.13 8.09
N THR A 132 -15.14 9.89 8.46
CA THR A 132 -14.27 8.72 8.34
C THR A 132 -14.74 7.82 7.21
N LEU A 133 -13.79 7.13 6.61
CA LEU A 133 -14.01 6.14 5.56
C LEU A 133 -13.81 4.71 6.08
N GLU A 134 -13.42 4.54 7.34
CA GLU A 134 -13.12 3.25 7.93
C GLU A 134 -14.41 2.42 8.15
N PRO A 135 -14.52 1.20 7.58
CA PRO A 135 -15.74 0.39 7.64
C PRO A 135 -16.24 0.13 9.06
N HIS A 136 -15.32 -0.13 10.00
CA HIS A 136 -15.67 -0.37 11.40
C HIS A 136 -16.26 0.87 12.07
N GLU A 137 -15.72 2.06 11.79
CA GLU A 137 -16.25 3.31 12.34
C GLU A 137 -17.59 3.70 11.73
N LEU A 138 -17.79 3.40 10.44
CA LEU A 138 -19.06 3.57 9.75
C LEU A 138 -20.16 2.65 10.31
N GLU A 139 -19.84 1.39 10.59
CA GLU A 139 -20.78 0.44 11.22
C GLU A 139 -21.16 0.88 12.64
N MET A 140 -20.21 1.41 13.42
CA MET A 140 -20.51 1.97 14.74
C MET A 140 -21.41 3.19 14.63
N LEU A 141 -21.11 4.12 13.71
CA LEU A 141 -21.92 5.32 13.49
C LEU A 141 -23.34 4.97 13.02
N GLN A 142 -23.48 4.00 12.11
CA GLN A 142 -24.80 3.53 11.66
C GLN A 142 -25.62 3.01 12.84
N LYS A 143 -25.05 2.15 13.69
CA LYS A 143 -25.74 1.61 14.88
C LYS A 143 -26.15 2.69 15.87
N GLU A 144 -25.30 3.69 16.07
CA GLU A 144 -25.58 4.82 16.94
C GLU A 144 -26.75 5.67 16.41
N LEU A 145 -26.73 5.98 15.11
CA LEU A 145 -27.79 6.76 14.45
C LEU A 145 -29.11 5.99 14.33
N SER A 146 -29.08 4.66 14.20
CA SER A 146 -30.26 3.80 14.28
C SER A 146 -30.97 3.84 15.64
N GLY A 147 -30.27 4.26 16.71
CA GLY A 147 -30.85 4.36 18.05
C GLY A 147 -31.54 5.71 18.35
N LEU A 148 -31.57 6.63 17.39
CA LEU A 148 -32.19 7.94 17.56
C LEU A 148 -33.74 7.81 17.56
N PRO A 149 -34.45 8.65 18.34
CA PRO A 149 -35.91 8.65 18.34
C PRO A 149 -36.48 9.00 16.97
N MET A 150 -37.56 8.33 16.58
CA MET A 150 -38.28 8.50 15.30
C MET A 150 -37.46 8.18 14.04
N VAL A 151 -36.33 7.49 14.18
CA VAL A 151 -35.58 6.92 13.04
C VAL A 151 -36.02 5.47 12.85
N GLU A 152 -36.74 5.20 11.75
CA GLU A 152 -37.25 3.86 11.42
C GLU A 152 -36.11 2.95 10.94
N THR A 153 -35.23 3.45 10.07
CA THR A 153 -34.10 2.67 9.55
C THR A 153 -32.94 3.56 9.14
N ALA A 154 -31.74 3.28 9.65
CA ALA A 154 -30.50 3.82 9.10
C ALA A 154 -29.95 2.87 8.04
N GLN A 155 -30.19 3.17 6.77
CA GLN A 155 -29.58 2.41 5.67
C GLN A 155 -28.25 3.03 5.31
N PHE A 156 -27.20 2.26 5.54
CA PHE A 156 -25.94 2.45 4.85
C PHE A 156 -26.00 1.54 3.61
N ASP A 157 -25.85 2.07 2.39
CA ASP A 157 -25.73 1.26 1.16
C ASP A 157 -24.33 0.60 1.10
N ALA A 158 -24.01 -0.08 2.20
CA ALA A 158 -22.71 -0.50 2.70
C ALA A 158 -22.20 -1.73 1.99
N ARG A 159 -23.09 -2.50 1.36
CA ARG A 159 -22.76 -3.88 0.99
C ARG A 159 -21.68 -3.92 -0.08
N TRP A 160 -21.74 -3.01 -1.05
CA TRP A 160 -20.69 -2.90 -2.07
C TRP A 160 -19.41 -2.32 -1.48
N ALA A 161 -19.51 -1.26 -0.67
CA ALA A 161 -18.36 -0.61 -0.05
C ALA A 161 -17.62 -1.56 0.91
N LYS A 162 -18.33 -2.24 1.80
CA LYS A 162 -17.80 -3.26 2.72
C LYS A 162 -17.12 -4.40 1.96
N ARG A 163 -17.69 -4.86 0.83
CA ARG A 163 -17.06 -5.88 -0.02
C ARG A 163 -15.77 -5.35 -0.64
N LEU A 164 -15.78 -4.14 -1.18
CA LEU A 164 -14.61 -3.49 -1.78
C LEU A 164 -13.49 -3.27 -0.75
N TYR A 165 -13.81 -2.72 0.43
CA TYR A 165 -12.86 -2.58 1.53
C TYR A 165 -12.32 -3.93 2.00
N GLY A 166 -13.16 -4.97 2.07
CA GLY A 166 -12.71 -6.33 2.35
C GLY A 166 -11.72 -6.85 1.32
N MET A 167 -11.92 -6.58 0.02
CA MET A 167 -10.98 -6.94 -1.04
C MET A 167 -9.66 -6.15 -0.94
N VAL A 168 -9.73 -4.85 -0.64
CA VAL A 168 -8.53 -4.02 -0.42
C VAL A 168 -7.73 -4.52 0.77
N GLU A 169 -8.40 -4.85 1.88
CA GLU A 169 -7.75 -5.35 3.09
C GLU A 169 -7.10 -6.73 2.86
N MET A 170 -7.79 -7.64 2.16
CA MET A 170 -7.20 -8.90 1.70
C MET A 170 -5.97 -8.65 0.82
N GLY A 171 -6.03 -7.67 -0.10
CA GLY A 171 -4.91 -7.26 -0.93
C GLY A 171 -3.72 -6.72 -0.12
N LYS A 172 -3.98 -5.94 0.94
CA LYS A 172 -2.93 -5.47 1.87
C LYS A 172 -2.29 -6.62 2.62
N GLN A 173 -3.07 -7.56 3.15
CA GLN A 173 -2.56 -8.75 3.83
C GLN A 173 -1.69 -9.60 2.89
N LEU A 174 -2.14 -9.79 1.65
CA LEU A 174 -1.38 -10.50 0.63
C LEU A 174 -0.07 -9.76 0.29
N THR A 175 -0.11 -8.42 0.21
CA THR A 175 1.08 -7.58 0.00
C THR A 175 2.10 -7.76 1.13
N TRP A 176 1.65 -7.73 2.38
CA TRP A 176 2.51 -7.98 3.54
C TRP A 176 3.09 -9.38 3.56
N PHE A 177 2.27 -10.39 3.27
CA PHE A 177 2.72 -11.78 3.17
C PHE A 177 3.79 -11.96 2.09
N LEU A 178 3.54 -11.46 0.87
CA LEU A 178 4.51 -11.52 -0.23
C LEU A 178 5.76 -10.70 0.09
N GLY A 179 5.62 -9.52 0.66
CA GLY A 179 6.73 -8.67 1.08
C GLY A 179 7.64 -9.36 2.11
N ALA A 180 7.05 -10.02 3.11
CA ALA A 180 7.79 -10.78 4.10
C ALA A 180 8.47 -12.02 3.48
N ALA A 181 7.73 -12.82 2.71
CA ALA A 181 8.25 -14.04 2.08
C ALA A 181 9.41 -13.73 1.10
N LEU A 182 9.22 -12.76 0.22
CA LEU A 182 10.24 -12.34 -0.74
C LEU A 182 11.38 -11.56 -0.08
N GLY A 183 11.11 -10.85 1.02
CA GLY A 183 12.14 -10.26 1.87
C GLY A 183 13.07 -11.31 2.50
N ILE A 184 12.50 -12.42 3.01
CA ILE A 184 13.29 -13.56 3.49
C ILE A 184 14.08 -14.18 2.33
N ALA A 185 13.46 -14.38 1.17
CA ALA A 185 14.15 -14.88 -0.02
C ALA A 185 15.33 -13.98 -0.41
N LEU A 186 15.17 -12.65 -0.36
CA LEU A 186 16.23 -11.68 -0.63
C LEU A 186 17.44 -11.86 0.31
N VAL A 187 17.16 -12.04 1.61
CA VAL A 187 18.18 -12.30 2.63
C VAL A 187 18.91 -13.62 2.34
N LEU A 188 18.18 -14.69 2.00
CA LEU A 188 18.76 -16.00 1.69
C LEU A 188 19.60 -15.99 0.40
N VAL A 189 19.13 -15.34 -0.65
CA VAL A 189 19.87 -15.19 -1.92
C VAL A 189 21.15 -14.41 -1.66
N THR A 190 21.07 -13.29 -0.94
CA THR A 190 22.25 -12.49 -0.60
C THR A 190 23.20 -13.24 0.32
N HIS A 191 22.67 -14.01 1.28
CA HIS A 191 23.47 -14.87 2.15
C HIS A 191 24.28 -15.88 1.34
N ASN A 192 23.62 -16.60 0.42
CA ASN A 192 24.29 -17.60 -0.42
C ASN A 192 25.31 -16.96 -1.37
N ALA A 193 24.98 -15.80 -1.95
CA ALA A 193 25.90 -15.05 -2.80
C ALA A 193 27.17 -14.64 -2.04
N VAL A 194 27.02 -14.07 -0.84
CA VAL A 194 28.17 -13.66 -0.01
C VAL A 194 28.97 -14.87 0.48
N ARG A 195 28.31 -15.96 0.87
CA ARG A 195 28.98 -17.23 1.21
C ARG A 195 29.90 -17.69 0.09
N MET A 196 29.41 -17.73 -1.15
CA MET A 196 30.21 -18.12 -2.30
C MET A 196 31.39 -17.16 -2.54
N GLN A 197 31.20 -15.86 -2.33
CA GLN A 197 32.27 -14.87 -2.44
C GLN A 197 33.35 -15.04 -1.36
N ILE A 198 32.97 -15.41 -0.13
CA ILE A 198 33.91 -15.70 0.97
C ILE A 198 34.71 -16.96 0.63
N LEU A 199 34.04 -18.04 0.21
CA LEU A 199 34.70 -19.30 -0.15
C LEU A 199 35.68 -19.12 -1.31
N ALA A 200 35.33 -18.33 -2.32
CA ALA A 200 36.21 -18.02 -3.45
C ALA A 200 37.46 -17.20 -3.07
N ARG A 201 37.48 -16.60 -1.87
CA ARG A 201 38.58 -15.77 -1.34
C ARG A 201 39.18 -16.36 -0.08
N ARG A 202 38.98 -17.65 0.16
CA ARG A 202 39.37 -18.32 1.40
C ARG A 202 40.85 -18.14 1.71
N ASP A 203 41.72 -18.33 0.72
CA ASP A 203 43.17 -18.25 0.89
C ASP A 203 43.61 -16.82 1.26
N GLU A 204 43.06 -15.80 0.60
CA GLU A 204 43.29 -14.39 0.95
C GLU A 204 42.85 -14.06 2.38
N ILE A 205 41.70 -14.60 2.79
CA ILE A 205 41.12 -14.41 4.13
C ILE A 205 41.98 -15.10 5.19
N GLU A 206 42.49 -16.30 4.91
CA GLU A 206 43.35 -17.06 5.82
C GLU A 206 44.68 -16.33 6.06
N VAL A 207 45.34 -15.86 5.00
CA VAL A 207 46.54 -15.02 5.11
C VAL A 207 46.26 -13.74 5.88
N ALA A 208 45.14 -13.06 5.62
CA ALA A 208 44.77 -11.85 6.35
C ALA A 208 44.55 -12.11 7.85
N LYS A 209 44.01 -13.28 8.23
CA LYS A 209 43.85 -13.66 9.64
C LYS A 209 45.18 -14.01 10.30
N LEU A 210 46.12 -14.65 9.60
CA LEU A 210 47.45 -14.95 10.11
C LEU A 210 48.25 -13.71 10.50
N ILE A 211 48.10 -12.62 9.74
CA ILE A 211 48.72 -11.32 10.05
C ILE A 211 47.93 -10.48 11.07
N GLY A 212 46.87 -11.05 11.68
CA GLY A 212 46.10 -10.43 12.77
C GLY A 212 44.98 -9.48 12.33
N ALA A 213 44.50 -9.56 11.09
CA ALA A 213 43.37 -8.72 10.66
C ALA A 213 42.08 -9.11 11.39
N PRO A 214 41.33 -8.15 11.96
CA PRO A 214 40.08 -8.47 12.66
C PRO A 214 38.99 -8.89 11.68
N ASP A 215 38.09 -9.80 12.08
CA ASP A 215 36.93 -10.24 11.27
C ASP A 215 36.08 -9.06 10.78
N SER A 216 36.05 -7.97 11.55
CA SER A 216 35.36 -6.74 11.18
C SER A 216 35.96 -6.01 9.97
N PHE A 217 37.27 -6.15 9.74
CA PHE A 217 37.95 -5.63 8.55
C PHE A 217 37.64 -6.50 7.33
N ILE A 218 37.65 -7.83 7.51
CA ILE A 218 37.40 -8.80 6.45
C ILE A 218 35.94 -8.74 5.95
N ARG A 219 34.96 -8.49 6.83
CA ARG A 219 33.53 -8.46 6.45
C ARG A 219 33.08 -7.19 5.70
N ARG A 220 33.76 -6.05 5.91
CA ARG A 220 33.33 -4.73 5.38
C ARG A 220 33.14 -4.71 3.86
N PRO A 221 34.07 -5.24 3.04
CA PRO A 221 33.90 -5.26 1.58
C PRO A 221 32.64 -6.01 1.14
N PHE A 222 32.33 -7.14 1.78
CA PHE A 222 31.14 -7.93 1.47
C PHE A 222 29.84 -7.21 1.87
N MET A 223 29.84 -6.52 3.03
CA MET A 223 28.70 -5.71 3.45
C MET A 223 28.42 -4.55 2.50
N TYR A 224 29.46 -3.83 2.06
CA TYR A 224 29.30 -2.75 1.09
C TYR A 224 28.84 -3.26 -0.28
N HIS A 225 29.36 -4.42 -0.71
CA HIS A 225 28.93 -5.03 -1.96
C HIS A 225 27.44 -5.39 -1.92
N ALA A 226 26.98 -6.03 -0.85
CA ALA A 226 25.57 -6.37 -0.67
C ALA A 226 24.67 -5.12 -0.57
N MET A 227 25.13 -4.08 0.14
CA MET A 227 24.41 -2.80 0.21
C MET A 227 24.20 -2.20 -1.18
N TRP A 228 25.25 -2.14 -2.01
CA TRP A 228 25.15 -1.64 -3.39
C TRP A 228 24.26 -2.52 -4.26
N GLN A 229 24.35 -3.85 -4.12
CA GLN A 229 23.45 -4.76 -4.85
C GLN A 229 21.99 -4.56 -4.43
N GLY A 230 21.70 -4.37 -3.14
CA GLY A 230 20.35 -4.08 -2.65
C GLY A 230 19.80 -2.74 -3.16
N LEU A 231 20.64 -1.69 -3.18
CA LEU A 231 20.25 -0.39 -3.72
C LEU A 231 19.98 -0.45 -5.23
N LEU A 232 20.87 -1.08 -6.00
CA LEU A 232 20.69 -1.24 -7.44
C LEU A 232 19.48 -2.11 -7.76
N ALA A 233 19.23 -3.16 -6.97
CA ALA A 233 18.04 -4.00 -7.11
C ALA A 233 16.76 -3.21 -6.81
N GLY A 234 16.76 -2.36 -5.79
CA GLY A 234 15.63 -1.48 -5.48
C GLY A 234 15.36 -0.47 -6.59
N LEU A 235 16.40 0.14 -7.17
CA LEU A 235 16.27 1.04 -8.32
C LEU A 235 15.75 0.31 -9.57
N ALA A 236 16.26 -0.90 -9.85
CA ALA A 236 15.79 -1.71 -10.95
C ALA A 236 14.34 -2.17 -10.74
N ALA A 237 13.96 -2.55 -9.52
CA ALA A 237 12.58 -2.87 -9.16
C ALA A 237 11.65 -1.65 -9.33
N TRP A 238 12.09 -0.46 -8.94
CA TRP A 238 11.37 0.79 -9.22
C TRP A 238 11.22 1.04 -10.73
N GLY A 239 12.26 0.83 -11.52
CA GLY A 239 12.20 0.94 -12.98
C GLY A 239 11.21 -0.05 -13.60
N LEU A 240 11.24 -1.32 -13.19
CA LEU A 240 10.33 -2.37 -13.64
C LEU A 240 8.87 -2.05 -13.28
N THR A 241 8.61 -1.63 -12.04
CA THR A 241 7.26 -1.28 -11.59
C THR A 241 6.76 -0.01 -12.26
N SER A 242 7.61 1.00 -12.46
CA SER A 242 7.24 2.21 -13.20
C SER A 242 6.93 1.90 -14.66
N TRP A 243 7.72 1.03 -15.30
CA TRP A 243 7.44 0.58 -16.66
C TRP A 243 6.10 -0.15 -16.75
N LEU A 244 5.81 -1.03 -15.79
CA LEU A 244 4.51 -1.71 -15.68
C LEU A 244 3.36 -0.70 -15.56
N VAL A 245 3.48 0.29 -14.67
CA VAL A 245 2.45 1.33 -14.46
C VAL A 245 2.22 2.15 -15.73
N ILE A 246 3.29 2.62 -16.39
CA ILE A 246 3.18 3.40 -17.63
C ILE A 246 2.53 2.59 -18.75
N THR A 247 2.81 1.29 -18.82
CA THR A 247 2.25 0.41 -19.86
C THR A 247 0.79 0.04 -19.57
N ALA A 248 0.43 -0.12 -18.29
CA ALA A 248 -0.91 -0.49 -17.86
C ALA A 248 -1.90 0.70 -17.88
N ASN A 249 -1.43 1.91 -17.58
CA ASN A 249 -2.29 3.09 -17.42
C ASN A 249 -3.14 3.45 -18.66
N PRO A 250 -2.63 3.39 -19.91
CA PRO A 250 -3.45 3.66 -21.09
C PRO A 250 -4.66 2.73 -21.19
N ALA A 251 -4.46 1.42 -21.01
CA ALA A 251 -5.55 0.43 -21.06
C ALA A 251 -6.56 0.62 -19.92
N ILE A 252 -6.07 0.95 -18.73
CA ILE A 252 -6.92 1.25 -17.56
C ILE A 252 -7.75 2.52 -17.79
N HIS A 253 -7.14 3.55 -18.36
CA HIS A 253 -7.80 4.81 -18.65
C HIS A 253 -8.87 4.67 -19.72
N GLU A 254 -8.62 3.91 -20.79
CA GLU A 254 -9.61 3.59 -21.81
C GLU A 254 -10.81 2.84 -21.22
N PHE A 255 -10.56 1.83 -20.39
CA PHE A 255 -11.61 1.11 -19.68
C PHE A 255 -12.42 2.03 -18.76
N ALA A 256 -11.77 2.97 -18.09
CA ALA A 256 -12.41 3.88 -17.15
C ALA A 256 -13.27 4.96 -17.80
N GLN A 257 -12.87 5.44 -18.99
CA GLN A 257 -13.67 6.38 -19.77
C GLN A 257 -15.03 5.81 -20.14
N LEU A 258 -15.16 4.49 -20.30
CA LEU A 258 -16.45 3.82 -20.54
C LEU A 258 -17.43 4.00 -19.38
N TYR A 259 -16.93 4.26 -18.17
CA TYR A 259 -17.71 4.50 -16.96
C TYR A 259 -17.76 5.98 -16.57
N ASN A 260 -17.25 6.88 -17.42
CA ASN A 260 -17.11 8.32 -17.15
C ASN A 260 -16.25 8.64 -15.91
N GLU A 261 -15.28 7.76 -15.61
CA GLU A 261 -14.42 7.84 -14.43
C GLU A 261 -12.95 8.08 -14.81
N ALA A 262 -12.23 8.81 -13.97
CA ALA A 262 -10.82 9.13 -14.17
C ALA A 262 -9.94 8.29 -13.23
N VAL A 263 -9.45 7.19 -13.79
CA VAL A 263 -8.89 6.07 -13.03
C VAL A 263 -7.48 5.80 -13.56
N GLN A 264 -6.48 5.92 -12.68
CA GLN A 264 -5.06 5.79 -13.03
C GLN A 264 -4.27 5.11 -11.91
N LEU A 265 -3.40 4.16 -12.24
CA LEU A 265 -2.48 3.59 -11.26
C LEU A 265 -1.48 4.67 -10.87
N ARG A 266 -1.34 4.88 -9.56
CA ARG A 266 -0.38 5.83 -9.03
C ARG A 266 1.04 5.29 -9.19
N GLY A 267 1.98 6.20 -9.42
CA GLY A 267 3.40 5.90 -9.30
C GLY A 267 3.86 5.88 -7.84
N LEU A 268 5.09 5.40 -7.64
CA LEU A 268 5.78 5.53 -6.36
C LEU A 268 6.07 6.99 -6.04
N SER A 269 5.69 7.42 -4.84
CA SER A 269 6.11 8.71 -4.31
C SER A 269 7.61 8.71 -4.00
N PRO A 270 8.26 9.89 -3.97
CA PRO A 270 9.68 9.97 -3.61
C PRO A 270 9.99 9.39 -2.23
N VAL A 271 9.07 9.53 -1.28
CA VAL A 271 9.21 9.00 0.08
C VAL A 271 9.15 7.47 0.07
N GLU A 272 8.18 6.88 -0.63
CA GLU A 272 8.07 5.43 -0.76
C GLU A 272 9.28 4.83 -1.48
N LEU A 273 9.80 5.51 -2.51
CA LEU A 273 11.03 5.09 -3.19
C LEU A 273 12.21 5.05 -2.21
N LEU A 274 12.41 6.08 -1.41
CA LEU A 274 13.47 6.10 -0.40
C LEU A 274 13.32 4.99 0.63
N VAL A 275 12.09 4.70 1.05
CA VAL A 275 11.78 3.59 1.97
C VAL A 275 12.13 2.24 1.33
N VAL A 276 11.74 2.01 0.07
CA VAL A 276 12.06 0.78 -0.67
C VAL A 276 13.57 0.60 -0.80
N LEU A 277 14.31 1.66 -1.16
CA LEU A 277 15.77 1.62 -1.28
C LEU A 277 16.44 1.34 0.07
N ALA A 278 15.93 1.93 1.16
CA ALA A 278 16.44 1.68 2.49
C ALA A 278 16.18 0.23 2.92
N ILE A 279 14.97 -0.28 2.72
CA ILE A 279 14.59 -1.66 3.06
C ILE A 279 15.42 -2.65 2.23
N SER A 280 15.55 -2.45 0.92
CA SER A 280 16.31 -3.36 0.06
C SER A 280 17.80 -3.41 0.43
N ALA A 281 18.39 -2.24 0.75
CA ALA A 281 19.77 -2.16 1.23
C ALA A 281 19.94 -2.88 2.58
N LEU A 282 19.03 -2.65 3.53
CA LEU A 282 19.07 -3.28 4.85
C LEU A 282 18.92 -4.80 4.76
N LEU A 283 17.96 -5.31 4.00
CA LEU A 283 17.76 -6.75 3.81
C LEU A 283 18.98 -7.42 3.16
N ALA A 284 19.57 -6.78 2.15
CA ALA A 284 20.81 -7.29 1.53
C ALA A 284 21.98 -7.28 2.54
N MET A 285 22.15 -6.21 3.31
CA MET A 285 23.16 -6.13 4.37
C MET A 285 22.95 -7.17 5.46
N LEU A 286 21.70 -7.48 5.83
CA LEU A 286 21.37 -8.52 6.79
C LEU A 286 21.79 -9.90 6.28
N GLY A 287 21.46 -10.23 5.02
CA GLY A 287 21.92 -11.48 4.38
C GLY A 287 23.44 -11.61 4.37
N ALA A 288 24.14 -10.53 4.01
CA ALA A 288 25.60 -10.48 4.01
C ALA A 288 26.19 -10.64 5.41
N ARG A 289 25.60 -9.98 6.41
CA ARG A 289 26.04 -10.09 7.80
C ARG A 289 25.91 -11.52 8.31
N LEU A 290 24.75 -12.15 8.13
CA LEU A 290 24.51 -13.54 8.51
C LEU A 290 25.50 -14.51 7.84
N ALA A 291 25.80 -14.30 6.55
CA ALA A 291 26.78 -15.10 5.83
C ALA A 291 28.19 -14.93 6.41
N SER A 292 28.61 -13.68 6.61
CA SER A 292 29.95 -13.35 7.11
C SER A 292 30.18 -13.83 8.55
N ASP A 293 29.20 -13.65 9.44
CA ASP A 293 29.33 -14.05 10.85
C ASP A 293 29.42 -15.59 10.99
N HIS A 294 28.69 -16.33 10.15
CA HIS A 294 28.74 -17.80 10.18
C HIS A 294 30.03 -18.36 9.57
N HIS A 295 30.42 -17.88 8.38
CA HIS A 295 31.51 -18.50 7.61
C HIS A 295 32.89 -17.99 8.01
N LEU A 296 33.04 -16.74 8.46
CA LEU A 296 34.34 -16.25 8.92
C LEU A 296 34.78 -16.97 10.20
N ARG A 297 33.85 -17.37 11.08
CA ARG A 297 34.18 -18.15 12.31
C ARG A 297 34.73 -19.54 12.01
N GLN A 298 34.37 -20.12 10.87
CA GLN A 298 34.81 -21.46 10.46
C GLN A 298 36.21 -21.45 9.83
N ILE A 299 36.68 -20.29 9.37
CA ILE A 299 38.03 -20.12 8.83
C ILE A 299 38.95 -19.76 10.00
N GLN A 300 39.48 -20.77 10.67
CA GLN A 300 40.59 -20.62 11.64
C GLN A 300 41.90 -21.00 10.96
N PRO A 301 42.96 -20.19 11.10
CA PRO A 301 44.25 -20.51 10.52
C PRO A 301 44.80 -21.80 11.15
N ARG A 302 45.31 -22.71 10.30
CA ARG A 302 46.08 -23.89 10.72
C ARG A 302 47.56 -23.59 10.80
#